data_AF-A0A7Y2G1S6-F1
#
_entry.id   AF-A0A7Y2G1S6-F1
#
_cell.length_a   1.000
_cell.length_b   1.000
_cell.length_c   1.000
_cell.angle_alpha   90.00
_cell.angle_beta   90.00
_cell.angle_gamma   90.00
#
_symmetry.space_group_name_H-M   'P 1'
#
loop_
_entity.id
_entity.type
_entity.pdbx_description
1 polymer ?
#
loop_
_entity_poly.entity_id
_entity_poly.type
_entity_poly.pdbx_seq_one_letter_code
_entity_poly.pdbx_strand_id
1 'polypeptide(L)'
;MLSDSGSEDEQSKAESAPEAGGRRDPAWWDNFRTLLDDQYDWPAPFTFKFIAPKERVDEISAVLGEVDLKIRASSKGTYRSVTAVVHAQSADEVIATYEAVGEIEGVVSL
;
A
#
# COMPACT_ATOMS: atom_id res chain seq x y z
N MET A 1 -34.31 34.26 -28.72
CA MET A 1 -32.89 34.61 -28.89
C MET A 1 -32.19 34.15 -27.62
N LEU A 2 -31.58 32.97 -27.71
CA LEU A 2 -30.12 32.76 -27.69
C LEU A 2 -29.63 32.68 -26.23
N SER A 3 -29.42 31.47 -25.73
CA SER A 3 -28.08 30.84 -25.60
C SER A 3 -27.33 31.49 -24.44
N ASP A 4 -27.19 30.82 -23.30
CA ASP A 4 -26.07 29.94 -22.94
C ASP A 4 -26.44 29.40 -21.53
N SER A 5 -26.07 28.24 -21.03
CA SER A 5 -25.01 27.34 -21.40
C SER A 5 -25.39 25.99 -20.80
N GLY A 6 -25.25 24.93 -21.58
CA GLY A 6 -24.99 23.62 -20.99
C GLY A 6 -23.60 23.63 -20.35
N SER A 7 -23.36 22.60 -19.55
CA SER A 7 -22.06 22.04 -19.12
C SER A 7 -22.20 21.61 -17.67
N GLU A 8 -21.88 20.40 -17.27
CA GLU A 8 -21.54 19.16 -17.94
C GLU A 8 -21.59 18.13 -16.80
N ASP A 9 -22.01 16.91 -17.11
CA ASP A 9 -21.67 15.75 -16.30
C ASP A 9 -20.16 15.74 -15.98
N GLU A 10 -19.77 15.00 -14.95
CA GLU A 10 -18.46 14.36 -14.71
C GLU A 10 -18.10 14.47 -13.23
N GLN A 11 -17.70 13.42 -12.51
CA GLN A 11 -17.47 12.03 -12.87
C GLN A 11 -17.35 11.30 -11.53
N SER A 12 -18.03 10.16 -11.42
CA SER A 12 -17.64 9.11 -10.51
C SER A 12 -16.20 8.72 -10.81
N LYS A 13 -15.28 8.91 -9.86
CA LYS A 13 -13.98 8.26 -9.94
C LYS A 13 -13.77 7.46 -8.67
N ALA A 14 -14.02 6.16 -8.81
CA ALA A 14 -13.50 5.15 -7.91
C ALA A 14 -12.00 5.40 -7.75
N GLU A 15 -11.58 5.77 -6.53
CA GLU A 15 -10.18 5.73 -6.12
C GLU A 15 -9.77 4.26 -6.06
N SER A 16 -9.43 3.75 -7.24
CA SER A 16 -8.74 2.49 -7.41
C SER A 16 -7.35 2.70 -6.84
N ALA A 17 -6.96 1.85 -5.89
CA ALA A 17 -5.62 1.81 -5.32
C ALA A 17 -4.55 1.93 -6.43
N PRO A 18 -3.59 2.85 -6.33
CA PRO A 18 -2.66 3.10 -7.42
C PRO A 18 -1.58 2.02 -7.49
N GLU A 19 -1.29 1.65 -8.74
CA GLU A 19 -0.32 0.65 -9.19
C GLU A 19 1.04 0.83 -8.49
N ALA A 20 1.50 -0.21 -7.79
CA ALA A 20 2.81 -0.21 -7.13
C ALA A 20 3.93 -0.34 -8.18
N GLY A 21 4.78 0.68 -8.27
CA GLY A 21 5.97 0.66 -9.15
C GLY A 21 6.43 2.00 -9.73
N GLY A 22 5.99 3.15 -9.20
CA GLY A 22 6.45 4.48 -9.63
C GLY A 22 6.46 5.45 -8.46
N ARG A 23 7.40 6.42 -8.47
CA ARG A 23 7.52 7.49 -7.46
C ARG A 23 6.13 8.02 -7.08
N ARG A 24 5.68 7.76 -5.85
CA ARG A 24 4.44 8.37 -5.34
C ARG A 24 4.66 9.88 -5.20
N ASP A 25 3.65 10.66 -5.54
CA ASP A 25 3.67 12.11 -5.32
C ASP A 25 3.77 12.39 -3.81
N PRO A 26 4.61 13.33 -3.34
CA PRO A 26 4.70 13.68 -1.92
C PRO A 26 3.33 13.98 -1.29
N ALA A 27 2.43 14.63 -2.03
CA ALA A 27 1.08 14.94 -1.54
C ALA A 27 0.24 13.68 -1.27
N TRP A 28 0.54 12.56 -1.94
CA TRP A 28 -0.12 11.29 -1.69
C TRP A 28 0.27 10.73 -0.31
N TRP A 29 1.56 10.77 0.02
CA TRP A 29 2.05 10.28 1.31
C TRP A 29 1.50 11.09 2.48
N ASP A 30 1.40 12.43 2.32
CA ASP A 30 0.79 13.30 3.33
C ASP A 30 -0.69 12.97 3.57
N ASN A 31 -1.45 12.75 2.48
CA ASN A 31 -2.86 12.35 2.58
C ASN A 31 -2.99 10.96 3.22
N PHE A 32 -2.17 9.99 2.82
CA PHE A 32 -2.20 8.66 3.39
C PHE A 32 -1.82 8.66 4.87
N ARG A 33 -0.84 9.48 5.26
CA ARG A 33 -0.47 9.69 6.66
C ARG A 33 -1.64 10.21 7.48
N THR A 34 -2.32 11.24 6.97
CA THR A 34 -3.51 11.81 7.63
C THR A 34 -4.60 10.76 7.80
N LEU A 35 -4.88 9.97 6.76
CA LEU A 35 -5.86 8.88 6.83
C LEU A 35 -5.47 7.80 7.87
N LEU A 36 -4.18 7.52 8.03
CA LEU A 36 -3.69 6.59 9.04
C LEU A 36 -3.88 7.15 10.45
N ASP A 37 -3.46 8.39 10.68
CA ASP A 37 -3.59 9.06 11.98
C ASP A 37 -5.06 9.29 12.38
N ASP A 38 -5.98 9.43 11.42
CA ASP A 38 -7.43 9.54 11.69
C ASP A 38 -8.08 8.20 12.05
N GLN A 39 -7.52 7.08 11.59
CA GLN A 39 -8.11 5.74 11.74
C GLN A 39 -7.49 4.91 12.86
N TYR A 40 -6.29 5.27 13.31
CA TYR A 40 -5.52 4.51 14.28
C TYR A 40 -5.05 5.40 15.43
N ASP A 41 -5.32 4.97 16.65
CA ASP A 41 -4.66 5.49 17.85
C ASP A 41 -3.36 4.69 18.07
N TRP A 42 -2.21 5.31 17.80
CA TRP A 42 -0.91 4.66 17.92
C TRP A 42 -0.41 4.53 19.37
N PRO A 43 0.32 3.45 19.73
CA PRO A 43 0.71 2.32 18.88
C PRO A 43 -0.45 1.34 18.64
N ALA A 44 -0.50 0.78 17.43
CA ALA A 44 -1.62 -0.06 17.00
C ALA A 44 -1.14 -1.23 16.13
N PRO A 45 -1.86 -2.36 16.13
CA PRO A 45 -1.61 -3.43 15.16
C PRO A 45 -2.01 -2.96 13.76
N PHE A 46 -1.03 -2.92 12.85
CA PHE A 46 -1.23 -2.63 11.44
C PHE A 46 -0.97 -3.89 10.61
N THR A 47 -1.83 -4.14 9.61
CA THR A 47 -1.69 -5.29 8.71
C THR A 47 -1.18 -4.83 7.37
N PHE A 48 0.05 -5.18 7.04
CA PHE A 48 0.58 -5.01 5.70
C PHE A 48 0.17 -6.16 4.79
N LYS A 49 -0.04 -5.85 3.51
CA LYS A 49 -0.32 -6.85 2.51
C LYS A 49 0.46 -6.55 1.22
N PHE A 50 1.24 -7.53 0.81
CA PHE A 50 2.07 -7.46 -0.38
C PHE A 50 1.79 -8.63 -1.30
N ILE A 51 2.08 -8.44 -2.59
CA ILE A 51 2.20 -9.50 -3.59
C ILE A 51 3.63 -9.42 -4.11
N ALA A 52 4.36 -10.54 -4.05
CA ALA A 52 5.77 -10.60 -4.43
C ALA A 52 6.07 -11.84 -5.27
N PRO A 53 7.08 -11.81 -6.16
CA PRO A 53 7.63 -13.02 -6.75
C PRO A 53 8.09 -13.97 -5.64
N LYS A 54 7.98 -15.28 -5.87
CA LYS A 54 8.34 -16.29 -4.88
C LYS A 54 9.78 -16.10 -4.35
N GLU A 55 10.73 -15.77 -5.23
CA GLU A 55 12.14 -15.58 -4.86
C GLU A 55 12.43 -14.31 -4.03
N ARG A 56 11.48 -13.35 -3.95
CA ARG A 56 11.67 -12.06 -3.25
C ARG A 56 10.99 -12.01 -1.88
N VAL A 57 10.31 -13.08 -1.45
CA VAL A 57 9.59 -13.09 -0.17
C VAL A 57 10.53 -12.95 1.03
N ASP A 58 11.74 -13.51 0.94
CA ASP A 58 12.74 -13.42 2.01
C ASP A 58 13.25 -11.99 2.17
N GLU A 59 13.32 -11.20 1.10
CA GLU A 59 13.70 -9.77 1.16
C GLU A 59 12.65 -8.94 1.89
N ILE A 60 11.36 -9.19 1.65
CA ILE A 60 10.27 -8.56 2.41
C ILE A 60 10.37 -8.92 3.89
N SER A 61 10.64 -10.20 4.18
CA SER A 61 10.77 -10.68 5.55
C SER A 61 11.95 -10.03 6.27
N ALA A 62 13.06 -9.79 5.56
CA ALA A 62 14.21 -9.09 6.11
C ALA A 62 13.94 -7.62 6.43
N VAL A 63 13.13 -6.92 5.62
CA VAL A 63 12.72 -5.53 5.88
C VAL A 63 11.78 -5.44 7.09
N LEU A 64 10.83 -6.37 7.20
CA LEU A 64 9.84 -6.38 8.28
C LEU A 64 10.39 -6.91 9.61
N GLY A 65 11.47 -7.69 9.57
CA GLY A 65 12.08 -8.30 10.75
C GLY A 65 11.31 -9.49 11.29
N GLU A 66 11.45 -9.76 12.60
CA GLU A 66 10.78 -10.86 13.28
C GLU A 66 9.30 -10.52 13.54
N VAL A 67 8.46 -10.73 12.52
CA VAL A 67 7.01 -10.50 12.60
C VAL A 67 6.23 -11.73 12.14
N ASP A 68 4.95 -11.80 12.53
CA ASP A 68 4.06 -12.88 12.10
C ASP A 68 3.69 -12.72 10.62
N LEU A 69 4.41 -13.45 9.75
CA LEU A 69 4.19 -13.48 8.32
C LEU A 69 3.32 -14.64 7.88
N LYS A 70 2.20 -14.32 7.24
CA LYS A 70 1.35 -15.28 6.55
C LYS A 70 1.59 -15.22 5.05
N ILE A 71 2.20 -16.27 4.51
CA ILE A 71 2.50 -16.38 3.08
C ILE A 71 1.51 -17.33 2.42
N ARG A 72 0.86 -16.88 1.34
CA ARG A 72 -0.05 -17.69 0.53
C ARG A 72 0.43 -17.77 -0.92
N ALA A 73 0.48 -18.99 -1.46
CA ALA A 73 0.76 -19.21 -2.88
C ALA A 73 -0.35 -18.70 -3.79
N SER A 74 0.03 -18.03 -4.89
CA SER A 74 -0.92 -17.72 -5.97
C SER A 74 -1.26 -18.99 -6.77
N SER A 75 -2.37 -18.98 -7.50
CA SER A 75 -2.87 -20.13 -8.25
C SER A 75 -1.88 -20.70 -9.27
N LYS A 76 -0.97 -19.87 -9.80
CA LYS A 76 0.07 -20.28 -10.76
C LYS A 76 1.42 -20.59 -10.11
N GLY A 77 1.58 -20.30 -8.81
CA GLY A 77 2.80 -20.59 -8.07
C GLY A 77 3.97 -19.62 -8.27
N THR A 78 3.89 -18.66 -9.19
CA THR A 78 4.95 -17.65 -9.45
C THR A 78 4.99 -16.54 -8.39
N TYR A 79 3.82 -16.15 -7.88
CA TYR A 79 3.69 -15.07 -6.90
C TYR A 79 3.24 -15.60 -5.54
N ARG A 80 3.52 -14.83 -4.51
CA ARG A 80 3.12 -15.05 -3.13
C ARG A 80 2.42 -13.80 -2.62
N SER A 81 1.27 -13.99 -1.99
CA SER A 81 0.71 -12.94 -1.14
C SER A 81 1.35 -13.07 0.23
N VAL A 82 1.93 -11.98 0.71
CA VAL A 82 2.55 -11.86 2.02
C VAL A 82 1.65 -10.96 2.85
N THR A 83 1.25 -11.41 4.02
CA THR A 83 0.49 -10.62 4.99
C THR A 83 1.28 -10.58 6.27
N ALA A 84 1.55 -9.39 6.78
CA ALA A 84 2.32 -9.18 8.00
C ALA A 84 1.49 -8.36 8.97
N VAL A 85 1.47 -8.75 10.25
CA VAL A 85 0.89 -7.92 11.31
C VAL A 85 2.03 -7.38 12.15
N VAL A 86 2.15 -6.05 12.22
CA VAL A 86 3.20 -5.34 12.96
C VAL A 86 2.56 -4.40 13.96
N HIS A 87 3.16 -4.26 15.13
CA HIS A 87 2.73 -3.27 16.12
C HIS A 87 3.42 -1.93 15.86
N ALA A 88 2.90 -1.20 14.87
CA ALA A 88 3.48 0.06 14.44
C ALA A 88 3.28 1.16 15.50
N GLN A 89 4.28 2.03 15.64
CA GLN A 89 4.32 3.11 16.61
C GLN A 89 3.74 4.42 16.06
N SER A 90 3.61 4.54 14.72
CA SER A 90 3.10 5.75 14.06
C SER A 90 2.76 5.49 12.59
N ALA A 91 2.00 6.40 11.98
CA ALA A 91 1.78 6.41 10.54
C ALA A 91 3.10 6.54 9.73
N ASP A 92 4.10 7.25 10.25
CA ASP A 92 5.43 7.35 9.64
C ASP A 92 6.09 6.00 9.47
N GLU A 93 6.02 5.16 10.50
CA GLU A 93 6.61 3.82 10.47
C GLU A 93 5.93 2.94 9.41
N VAL A 94 4.60 3.06 9.30
CA VAL A 94 3.83 2.37 8.27
C VAL A 94 4.25 2.81 6.87
N ILE A 95 4.37 4.12 6.65
CA ILE A 95 4.79 4.69 5.36
C ILE A 95 6.21 4.26 5.01
N ALA A 96 7.16 4.40 5.93
CA ALA A 96 8.56 4.00 5.73
C ALA A 96 8.66 2.51 5.38
N THR A 97 7.82 1.66 5.99
CA THR A 97 7.74 0.23 5.66
C THR A 97 7.23 0.01 4.23
N TYR A 98 6.17 0.71 3.81
CA TYR A 98 5.68 0.63 2.44
C TYR A 98 6.69 1.13 1.41
N GLU A 99 7.45 2.19 1.73
CA GLU A 99 8.52 2.69 0.88
C GLU A 99 9.64 1.66 0.74
N ALA A 100 10.18 1.15 1.86
CA ALA A 100 11.28 0.18 1.87
C ALA A 100 10.91 -1.12 1.14
N VAL A 101 9.71 -1.65 1.37
CA VAL A 101 9.24 -2.85 0.67
C VAL A 101 8.95 -2.56 -0.81
N GLY A 102 8.50 -1.35 -1.14
CA GLY A 102 8.23 -0.90 -2.50
C GLY A 102 9.48 -0.76 -3.38
N GLU A 103 10.67 -0.68 -2.79
CA GLU A 103 11.95 -0.70 -3.52
C GLU A 103 12.32 -2.09 -4.05
N ILE A 104 11.71 -3.15 -3.51
CA ILE A 104 11.97 -4.53 -3.94
C ILE A 104 11.29 -4.79 -5.28
N GLU A 105 12.08 -5.16 -6.29
CA GLU A 105 11.60 -5.37 -7.65
C GLU A 105 10.47 -6.42 -7.73
N GLY A 106 9.38 -6.04 -8.39
CA GLY A 106 8.22 -6.91 -8.61
C GLY A 106 7.29 -7.04 -7.42
N VAL A 107 7.58 -6.36 -6.30
CA VAL A 107 6.68 -6.29 -5.15
C VAL A 107 5.59 -5.25 -5.37
N VAL A 108 4.36 -5.64 -5.05
CA VAL A 108 3.17 -4.80 -5.12
C VAL A 108 2.55 -4.72 -3.74
N SER A 109 2.28 -3.50 -3.27
CA SER A 109 1.58 -3.23 -2.02
C SER A 109 0.07 -3.11 -2.27
N LEU A 110 -0.75 -3.67 -1.38
CA LEU A 110 -2.21 -3.66 -1.43
C LEU A 110 -2.84 -2.80 -0.33
#